data_AF-A0A522GHZ0-F1
#
_entry.id   AF-A0A522GHZ0-F1
#
_cell.length_a   1.000
_cell.length_b   1.000
_cell.length_c   1.000
_cell.angle_alpha   90.00
_cell.angle_beta   90.00
_cell.angle_gamma   90.00
#
_symmetry.space_group_name_H-M   'P 1'
#
loop_
_entity.id
_entity.type
_entity.pdbx_description
1 polymer ?
#
loop_
_entity_poly.entity_id
_entity_poly.type
_entity_poly.pdbx_seq_one_letter_code
_entity_poly.pdbx_strand_id
1 'polypeptide(L)'
;MQTYSEAILQIYKSAYTGTIFGDQIKVYKSRKIENINRSDTLALRLKAGLSTCLDLDGVKNIFDFLTTANMSEYTYRMTDIVTYDEDAAYAIEFEQKKDIDLPLYKGTIYINTVDFGILNAEFELNQSLIHKMKDSFVSNSSSGFTTWPVSVKYSVAYRKVNNRYFLSHVRGDLIFTSKQKKKLFNTQFRVFFELAITRTELNNVSRFDREELAPVHSIFSKTITNYDPEFWGNQDFLRPEDNLLQALKNMNVKLQEFSR
;
A
#
# COMPACT_ATOMS: atom_id res chain seq x y z
N MET A 1 2.33 12.90 17.30
CA MET A 1 1.11 12.07 17.37
C MET A 1 1.33 10.87 16.48
N GLN A 2 1.18 9.67 17.02
CA GLN A 2 1.22 8.44 16.25
C GLN A 2 -0.11 7.72 16.49
N THR A 3 -0.87 7.55 15.42
CA THR A 3 -2.07 6.72 15.39
C THR A 3 -1.77 5.57 14.47
N TYR A 4 -1.95 4.36 14.98
CA TYR A 4 -1.78 3.15 14.20
C TYR A 4 -3.07 2.35 14.20
N SER A 5 -3.30 1.66 13.10
CA SER A 5 -4.45 0.78 12.94
C SER A 5 -4.00 -0.47 12.22
N GLU A 6 -4.35 -1.62 12.76
CA GLU A 6 -4.05 -2.91 12.17
C GLU A 6 -5.32 -3.75 12.06
N ALA A 7 -5.32 -4.65 11.08
CA ALA A 7 -6.46 -5.48 10.76
C ALA A 7 -6.04 -6.84 10.23
N ILE A 8 -6.89 -7.82 10.50
CA ILE A 8 -6.93 -9.07 9.75
C ILE A 8 -8.07 -8.94 8.75
N LEU A 9 -7.74 -9.12 7.48
CA LEU A 9 -8.63 -8.90 6.36
C LEU A 9 -8.90 -10.22 5.65
N GLN A 10 -10.12 -10.37 5.15
CA GLN A 10 -10.44 -11.33 4.11
C GLN A 10 -10.73 -10.54 2.83
N ILE A 11 -10.04 -10.87 1.76
CA ILE A 11 -10.12 -10.13 0.49
C ILE A 11 -10.61 -11.09 -0.59
N TYR A 12 -11.74 -10.74 -1.20
CA TYR A 12 -12.15 -11.36 -2.45
C TYR A 12 -11.50 -10.60 -3.60
N LYS A 13 -10.60 -11.28 -4.33
CA LYS A 13 -10.00 -10.77 -5.55
C LYS A 13 -10.84 -11.20 -6.74
N SER A 14 -11.41 -10.24 -7.48
CA SER A 14 -12.03 -10.53 -8.77
C SER A 14 -10.96 -10.83 -9.83
N ALA A 15 -11.37 -11.49 -10.92
CA ALA A 15 -10.48 -11.82 -12.03
C ALA A 15 -9.77 -10.56 -12.57
N TYR A 16 -8.55 -10.73 -13.07
CA TYR A 16 -7.75 -9.62 -13.62
C TYR A 16 -8.24 -9.17 -15.00
N THR A 17 -9.01 -10.02 -15.68
CA THR A 17 -9.54 -9.76 -17.02
C THR A 17 -11.03 -10.05 -17.09
N GLY A 18 -11.78 -9.24 -17.84
CA GLY A 18 -13.13 -9.59 -18.29
C GLY A 18 -14.20 -9.64 -17.19
N THR A 19 -13.99 -8.97 -16.04
CA THR A 19 -14.98 -8.90 -14.97
C THR A 19 -15.49 -7.47 -14.78
N ILE A 20 -16.80 -7.33 -14.54
CA ILE A 20 -17.44 -6.07 -14.11
C ILE A 20 -17.35 -5.87 -12.60
N PHE A 21 -16.86 -6.87 -11.87
CA PHE A 21 -16.88 -6.86 -10.42
C PHE A 21 -15.57 -6.35 -9.84
N GLY A 22 -15.66 -5.44 -8.87
CA GLY A 22 -14.52 -5.01 -8.06
C GLY A 22 -14.11 -6.03 -7.01
N ASP A 23 -12.90 -5.82 -6.47
CA ASP A 23 -12.42 -6.50 -5.28
C ASP A 23 -13.28 -6.13 -4.06
N GLN A 24 -13.41 -7.06 -3.11
CA GLN A 24 -14.15 -6.83 -1.87
C GLN A 24 -13.23 -7.06 -0.68
N ILE A 25 -13.39 -6.23 0.35
CA ILE A 25 -12.64 -6.35 1.60
C ILE A 25 -13.65 -6.58 2.72
N LYS A 26 -13.41 -7.59 3.54
CA LYS A 26 -14.08 -7.85 4.80
C LYS A 26 -13.06 -7.75 5.93
N VAL A 27 -13.38 -7.00 6.98
CA VAL A 27 -12.52 -6.89 8.16
C VAL A 27 -12.93 -7.98 9.14
N TYR A 28 -12.01 -8.89 9.47
CA TYR A 28 -12.26 -9.97 10.42
C TYR A 28 -12.01 -9.51 11.86
N LYS A 29 -10.84 -8.91 12.11
CA LYS A 29 -10.47 -8.27 13.39
C LYS A 29 -9.72 -6.98 13.10
N SER A 30 -9.82 -6.00 13.99
CA SER A 30 -9.06 -4.76 13.89
C SER A 30 -8.80 -4.15 15.27
N ARG A 31 -7.75 -3.36 15.39
CA ARG A 31 -7.52 -2.51 16.58
C ARG A 31 -6.86 -1.20 16.17
N LYS A 32 -7.08 -0.17 16.99
CA LYS A 32 -6.47 1.16 16.85
C LYS A 32 -5.68 1.48 18.10
N ILE A 33 -4.45 1.97 17.93
CA ILE A 33 -3.60 2.43 19.02
C ILE A 33 -3.30 3.91 18.81
N GLU A 34 -3.54 4.70 19.85
CA GLU A 34 -3.34 6.16 19.84
C GLU A 34 -2.45 6.54 21.02
N ASN A 35 -1.27 7.08 20.74
CA ASN A 35 -0.43 7.68 21.77
C ASN A 35 -0.72 9.19 21.82
N ILE A 36 -1.64 9.59 22.72
CA ILE A 36 -2.17 10.95 22.83
C ILE A 36 -1.49 11.68 23.99
N ASN A 37 -0.51 12.53 23.68
CA ASN A 37 -0.23 13.72 24.49
C ASN A 37 -0.89 14.93 23.80
N ARG A 38 -1.66 15.71 24.55
CA ARG A 38 -2.66 16.70 24.09
C ARG A 38 -2.10 17.87 23.25
N SER A 39 -3.04 18.43 22.47
CA SER A 39 -3.11 19.74 21.79
C SER A 39 -2.66 19.84 20.32
N ASP A 40 -3.57 20.43 19.53
CA ASP A 40 -3.47 20.91 18.14
C ASP A 40 -3.53 19.92 16.95
N THR A 41 -4.76 19.50 16.66
CA THR A 41 -5.47 19.66 15.36
C THR A 41 -4.65 19.64 14.05
N LEU A 42 -3.95 18.54 13.78
CA LEU A 42 -3.58 18.16 12.40
C LEU A 42 -3.89 16.69 12.14
N ALA A 43 -5.17 16.32 12.18
CA ALA A 43 -5.61 15.05 11.64
C ALA A 43 -5.61 15.16 10.11
N LEU A 44 -4.43 15.10 9.48
CA LEU A 44 -4.38 14.98 8.03
C LEU A 44 -4.99 13.62 7.67
N ARG A 45 -6.12 13.66 6.98
CA ARG A 45 -6.85 12.49 6.51
C ARG A 45 -6.34 12.19 5.11
N LEU A 46 -5.45 11.22 4.98
CA LEU A 46 -5.09 10.71 3.67
C LEU A 46 -6.20 9.83 3.14
N LYS A 47 -6.31 9.75 1.81
CA LYS A 47 -7.18 8.78 1.12
C LYS A 47 -6.76 7.32 1.33
N ALA A 48 -5.80 7.04 2.24
CA ALA A 48 -5.27 5.73 2.56
C ALA A 48 -6.31 4.86 3.32
N GLY A 49 -7.40 4.51 2.64
CA GLY A 49 -8.33 3.48 3.07
C GLY A 49 -7.79 2.08 2.76
N LEU A 50 -8.45 1.04 3.27
CA LEU A 50 -8.07 -0.37 3.05
C LEU A 50 -7.96 -0.74 1.55
N SER A 51 -8.72 -0.06 0.70
CA SER A 51 -8.71 -0.22 -0.76
C SER A 51 -7.42 0.25 -1.44
N THR A 52 -6.71 1.22 -0.85
CA THR A 52 -5.50 1.81 -1.45
C THR A 52 -4.42 0.77 -1.75
N CYS A 53 -4.28 -0.24 -0.89
CA CYS A 53 -3.33 -1.33 -1.13
C CYS A 53 -3.72 -2.16 -2.36
N LEU A 54 -5.03 -2.33 -2.62
CA LEU A 54 -5.53 -3.05 -3.79
C LEU A 54 -5.45 -2.19 -5.06
N ASP A 55 -5.60 -0.88 -4.94
CA ASP A 55 -5.44 0.05 -6.07
C ASP A 55 -4.00 0.03 -6.60
N LEU A 56 -3.01 -0.24 -5.74
CA LEU A 56 -1.59 -0.39 -6.12
C LEU A 56 -1.23 -1.74 -6.76
N ASP A 57 -2.18 -2.67 -6.90
CA ASP A 57 -1.96 -3.91 -7.66
C ASP A 57 -1.76 -3.59 -9.15
N GLY A 58 -0.54 -3.28 -9.55
CA GLY A 58 -0.24 -2.80 -10.91
C GLY A 58 -0.31 -3.84 -12.01
N VAL A 59 -0.51 -5.12 -11.71
CA VAL A 59 -0.88 -6.13 -12.72
C VAL A 59 -2.37 -6.04 -13.02
N LYS A 60 -3.21 -5.69 -12.02
CA LYS A 60 -4.65 -5.47 -12.20
C LYS A 60 -4.96 -4.05 -12.69
N ASN A 61 -4.28 -3.07 -12.11
CA ASN A 61 -4.38 -1.64 -12.41
C ASN A 61 -3.06 -1.21 -13.09
N ILE A 62 -2.86 -1.67 -14.34
CA ILE A 62 -1.61 -1.55 -15.13
C ILE A 62 -0.76 -0.36 -14.69
N PHE A 63 0.44 -0.62 -14.17
CA PHE A 63 1.38 0.41 -13.75
C PHE A 63 1.53 1.48 -14.84
N ASP A 64 1.47 2.76 -14.47
CA ASP A 64 1.55 3.87 -15.43
C ASP A 64 2.78 3.75 -16.34
N PHE A 65 3.93 3.40 -15.74
CA PHE A 65 5.21 3.18 -16.43
C PHE A 65 5.28 1.88 -17.25
N LEU A 66 4.19 1.11 -17.37
CA LEU A 66 4.07 -0.05 -18.26
C LEU A 66 2.91 0.11 -19.27
N THR A 67 2.12 1.19 -19.17
CA THR A 67 1.04 1.45 -20.14
C THR A 67 1.61 1.83 -21.49
N THR A 68 1.03 1.32 -22.58
CA THR A 68 1.50 1.62 -23.94
C THR A 68 1.47 3.12 -24.27
N ALA A 69 0.54 3.86 -23.67
CA ALA A 69 0.42 5.30 -23.83
C ALA A 69 1.61 6.04 -23.20
N ASN A 70 2.00 5.66 -21.98
CA ASN A 70 3.00 6.41 -21.21
C ASN A 70 4.42 5.85 -21.35
N MET A 71 4.61 4.61 -21.83
CA MET A 71 5.96 4.01 -22.00
C MET A 71 6.91 4.89 -22.81
N SER A 72 6.38 5.71 -23.74
CA SER A 72 7.18 6.64 -24.54
C SER A 72 7.77 7.81 -23.74
N GLU A 73 7.26 8.08 -22.53
CA GLU A 73 7.69 9.14 -21.62
C GLU A 73 8.84 8.70 -20.69
N TYR A 74 9.18 7.41 -20.69
CA TYR A 74 10.20 6.83 -19.82
C TYR A 74 11.43 6.36 -20.59
N THR A 75 12.55 6.27 -19.88
CA THR A 75 13.74 5.52 -20.27
C THR A 75 13.80 4.26 -19.41
N TYR A 76 14.07 3.10 -20.04
CA TYR A 76 14.23 1.83 -19.35
C TYR A 76 15.65 1.34 -19.49
N ARG A 77 16.21 0.77 -18.43
CA ARG A 77 17.55 0.21 -18.41
C ARG A 77 17.57 -1.06 -17.58
N MET A 78 17.87 -2.18 -18.21
CA MET A 78 18.24 -3.39 -17.47
C MET A 78 19.60 -3.15 -16.81
N THR A 79 19.66 -3.28 -15.49
CA THR A 79 20.84 -2.90 -14.69
C THR A 79 21.61 -4.09 -14.18
N ASP A 80 20.90 -5.15 -13.80
CA ASP A 80 21.47 -6.33 -13.19
C ASP A 80 20.55 -7.55 -13.34
N ILE A 81 21.07 -8.73 -12.99
CA ILE A 81 20.29 -9.94 -12.70
C ILE A 81 20.49 -10.25 -11.22
N VAL A 82 19.45 -10.07 -10.44
CA VAL A 82 19.48 -10.24 -8.98
C VAL A 82 18.74 -11.51 -8.57
N THR A 83 19.04 -12.02 -7.37
CA THR A 83 18.20 -13.03 -6.73
C THR A 83 17.09 -12.33 -5.95
N TYR A 84 15.84 -12.63 -6.25
CA TYR A 84 14.67 -12.13 -5.54
C TYR A 84 13.90 -13.33 -4.96
N ASP A 85 13.82 -13.40 -3.62
CA ASP A 85 13.46 -14.61 -2.87
C ASP A 85 14.33 -15.81 -3.29
N GLU A 86 13.81 -16.73 -4.09
CA GLU A 86 14.51 -17.93 -4.59
C GLU A 86 14.69 -17.93 -6.12
N ASP A 87 14.20 -16.89 -6.81
CA ASP A 87 14.21 -16.77 -8.26
C ASP A 87 15.26 -15.76 -8.75
N ALA A 88 15.84 -16.01 -9.92
CA ALA A 88 16.63 -15.01 -10.63
C ALA A 88 15.73 -14.02 -11.37
N ALA A 89 16.00 -12.73 -11.22
CA ALA A 89 15.17 -11.64 -11.74
C ALA A 89 16.00 -10.59 -12.49
N TYR A 90 15.49 -10.14 -13.64
CA TYR A 90 15.97 -8.92 -14.29
C TYR A 90 15.58 -7.71 -13.45
N ALA A 91 16.55 -6.89 -13.07
CA ALA A 91 16.31 -5.57 -12.50
C ALA A 91 16.25 -4.55 -13.64
N ILE A 92 15.08 -3.96 -13.88
CA ILE A 92 14.88 -2.96 -14.93
C ILE A 92 14.51 -1.63 -14.26
N GLU A 93 15.46 -0.70 -14.29
CA GLU A 93 15.21 0.67 -13.87
C GLU A 93 14.38 1.41 -14.91
N PHE A 94 13.49 2.28 -14.43
CA PHE A 94 12.74 3.21 -15.25
C PHE A 94 12.74 4.59 -14.61
N GLU A 95 12.87 5.62 -15.46
CA GLU A 95 12.76 7.01 -15.05
C GLU A 95 12.19 7.83 -16.22
N GLN A 96 11.40 8.86 -15.91
CA GLN A 96 10.89 9.78 -16.91
C GLN A 96 12.02 10.44 -17.70
N LYS A 97 11.77 10.75 -18.98
CA LYS A 97 12.70 11.52 -19.81
C LYS A 97 12.82 12.96 -19.31
N LYS A 98 13.96 13.59 -19.61
CA LYS A 98 14.33 14.92 -19.10
C LYS A 98 13.40 16.05 -19.56
N ASP A 99 12.74 15.88 -20.70
CA ASP A 99 11.80 16.82 -21.32
C ASP A 99 10.37 16.70 -20.77
N ILE A 100 10.10 15.67 -19.94
CA ILE A 100 8.80 15.48 -19.31
C ILE A 100 8.72 16.33 -18.03
N ASP A 101 7.82 17.31 -18.04
CA ASP A 101 7.64 18.26 -16.92
C ASP A 101 6.49 17.86 -15.96
N LEU A 102 6.06 16.59 -16.04
CA LEU A 102 5.07 15.97 -15.17
C LEU A 102 5.74 15.13 -14.08
N PRO A 103 5.15 15.08 -12.87
CA PRO A 103 5.66 14.29 -11.75
C PRO A 103 5.31 12.81 -11.94
N LEU A 104 6.05 12.15 -12.84
CA LEU A 104 5.90 10.73 -13.12
C LEU A 104 6.67 9.89 -12.08
N TYR A 105 6.47 8.58 -12.15
CA TYR A 105 7.18 7.64 -11.29
C TYR A 105 8.61 7.41 -11.78
N LYS A 106 9.45 6.89 -10.90
CA LYS A 106 10.72 6.26 -11.22
C LYS A 106 10.98 5.12 -10.27
N GLY A 107 11.79 4.16 -10.66
CA GLY A 107 12.05 3.00 -9.80
C GLY A 107 12.62 1.82 -10.56
N THR A 108 12.40 0.64 -10.00
CA THR A 108 12.89 -0.64 -10.53
C THR A 108 11.75 -1.65 -10.55
N ILE A 109 11.57 -2.31 -11.68
CA ILE A 109 10.73 -3.50 -11.79
C ILE A 109 11.62 -4.74 -11.87
N TYR A 110 11.25 -5.75 -11.10
CA TYR A 110 11.92 -7.05 -11.02
C TYR A 110 11.09 -8.09 -11.74
N ILE A 111 11.64 -8.68 -12.80
CA ILE A 111 10.95 -9.62 -13.68
C ILE A 111 11.68 -10.96 -13.65
N ASN A 112 10.96 -12.06 -13.39
CA ASN A 112 11.52 -13.42 -13.38
C ASN A 112 12.21 -13.73 -14.73
N THR A 113 13.40 -14.32 -14.67
CA THR A 113 14.22 -14.58 -15.86
C THR A 113 13.75 -15.78 -16.70
N VAL A 114 12.91 -16.64 -16.14
CA VAL A 114 12.44 -17.89 -16.76
C VAL A 114 11.07 -17.71 -17.40
N ASP A 115 10.11 -17.15 -16.67
CA ASP A 115 8.71 -17.04 -17.12
C ASP A 115 8.22 -15.60 -17.32
N PHE A 116 9.08 -14.61 -17.09
CA PHE A 116 8.81 -13.19 -17.26
C PHE A 116 7.66 -12.65 -16.39
N GLY A 117 7.30 -13.36 -15.31
CA GLY A 117 6.39 -12.85 -14.29
C GLY A 117 6.99 -11.67 -13.53
N ILE A 118 6.18 -10.65 -13.25
CA ILE A 118 6.59 -9.55 -12.36
C ILE A 118 6.69 -10.11 -10.94
N LEU A 119 7.86 -10.00 -10.32
CA LEU A 119 8.10 -10.42 -8.94
C LEU A 119 7.90 -9.26 -7.97
N ASN A 120 8.39 -8.08 -8.33
CA ASN A 120 8.25 -6.88 -7.52
C ASN A 120 8.36 -5.62 -8.39
N ALA A 121 7.72 -4.54 -7.96
CA ALA A 121 7.97 -3.20 -8.44
C ALA A 121 8.18 -2.25 -7.25
N GLU A 122 9.33 -1.58 -7.21
CA GLU A 122 9.64 -0.52 -6.26
C GLU A 122 9.66 0.80 -7.01
N PHE A 123 8.85 1.77 -6.60
CA PHE A 123 8.70 3.00 -7.35
C PHE A 123 8.33 4.19 -6.47
N GLU A 124 8.81 5.36 -6.85
CA GLU A 124 8.56 6.61 -6.15
C GLU A 124 8.20 7.72 -7.14
N LEU A 125 7.46 8.73 -6.68
CA LEU A 125 7.28 9.94 -7.48
C LEU A 125 8.60 10.68 -7.62
N ASN A 126 8.86 11.21 -8.83
CA ASN A 126 10.04 12.01 -9.07
C ASN A 126 10.06 13.25 -8.16
N GLN A 127 11.00 13.26 -7.21
CA GLN A 127 11.11 14.29 -6.17
C GLN A 127 11.34 15.69 -6.75
N SER A 128 11.98 15.80 -7.91
CA SER A 128 12.22 17.10 -8.56
C SER A 128 10.92 17.80 -8.96
N LEU A 129 9.86 17.03 -9.25
CA LEU A 129 8.58 17.53 -9.74
C LEU A 129 7.43 17.31 -8.76
N ILE A 130 7.65 16.59 -7.65
CA ILE A 130 6.62 16.22 -6.67
C ILE A 130 5.88 17.44 -6.08
N HIS A 131 6.55 18.60 -6.04
CA HIS A 131 5.97 19.87 -5.59
C HIS A 131 4.81 20.37 -6.46
N LYS A 132 4.64 19.82 -7.67
CA LYS A 132 3.50 20.09 -8.57
C LYS A 132 2.24 19.31 -8.18
N MET A 133 2.34 18.29 -7.32
CA MET A 133 1.22 17.43 -6.89
C MET A 133 0.57 17.89 -5.57
N LYS A 134 0.47 19.21 -5.32
CA LYS A 134 0.04 19.73 -4.01
C LYS A 134 -1.33 19.20 -3.56
N ASP A 135 -2.26 19.00 -4.50
CA ASP A 135 -3.65 18.67 -4.18
C ASP A 135 -4.02 17.20 -4.44
N SER A 136 -3.13 16.39 -5.01
CA SER A 136 -3.48 15.05 -5.51
C SER A 136 -3.63 14.00 -4.40
N PHE A 137 -2.97 14.18 -3.25
CA PHE A 137 -2.85 13.16 -2.20
C PHE A 137 -3.72 13.39 -0.96
N VAL A 138 -4.26 14.59 -0.77
CA VAL A 138 -4.96 14.99 0.46
C VAL A 138 -6.46 15.07 0.18
N SER A 139 -7.29 14.27 0.86
CA SER A 139 -8.75 14.32 0.68
C SER A 139 -9.41 15.51 1.37
N ASN A 140 -8.78 16.04 2.41
CA ASN A 140 -9.32 17.13 3.23
C ASN A 140 -8.17 17.97 3.79
N SER A 141 -7.82 19.07 3.14
CA SER A 141 -7.02 20.11 3.77
C SER A 141 -7.87 20.76 4.86
N SER A 142 -7.51 20.58 6.14
CA SER A 142 -8.12 21.35 7.23
C SER A 142 -7.99 22.84 6.93
N SER A 143 -9.07 23.61 7.14
CA SER A 143 -9.07 25.05 6.85
C SER A 143 -7.88 25.74 7.56
N GLY A 144 -7.07 26.45 6.77
CA GLY A 144 -5.86 27.11 7.28
C GLY A 144 -4.57 26.28 7.24
N PHE A 145 -4.57 25.11 6.61
CA PHE A 145 -3.36 24.32 6.36
C PHE A 145 -3.13 24.06 4.88
N THR A 146 -1.90 24.25 4.42
CA THR A 146 -1.46 23.87 3.08
C THR A 146 -0.50 22.70 3.22
N THR A 147 -0.80 21.57 2.59
CA THR A 147 -0.01 20.34 2.70
C THR A 147 0.45 19.91 1.31
N TRP A 148 1.69 19.43 1.19
CA TRP A 148 2.20 18.91 -0.06
C TRP A 148 3.10 17.69 0.19
N PRO A 149 3.16 16.74 -0.76
CA PRO A 149 4.05 15.59 -0.69
C PRO A 149 5.52 16.03 -0.79
N VAL A 150 6.38 15.36 -0.03
CA VAL A 150 7.85 15.46 -0.09
C VAL A 150 8.45 14.19 -0.65
N SER A 151 7.88 13.04 -0.28
CA SER A 151 8.28 11.72 -0.77
C SER A 151 7.06 10.84 -0.82
N VAL A 152 6.91 10.06 -1.89
CA VAL A 152 5.85 9.07 -2.07
C VAL A 152 6.52 7.86 -2.68
N LYS A 153 6.65 6.79 -1.88
CA LYS A 153 7.33 5.55 -2.28
C LYS A 153 6.37 4.37 -2.12
N TYR A 154 6.42 3.45 -3.06
CA TYR A 154 5.62 2.24 -3.08
C TYR A 154 6.51 1.04 -3.38
N SER A 155 6.16 -0.11 -2.80
CA SER A 155 6.67 -1.42 -3.17
C SER A 155 5.49 -2.36 -3.31
N VAL A 156 5.45 -3.11 -4.41
CA VAL A 156 4.38 -4.04 -4.73
C VAL A 156 5.02 -5.35 -5.14
N ALA A 157 4.79 -6.42 -4.39
CA ALA A 157 5.34 -7.73 -4.64
C ALA A 157 4.26 -8.73 -5.05
N TYR A 158 4.65 -9.70 -5.86
CA TYR A 158 3.83 -10.80 -6.33
C TYR A 158 4.50 -12.13 -6.01
N ARG A 159 3.68 -13.14 -5.72
CA ARG A 159 4.14 -14.52 -5.48
C ARG A 159 3.46 -15.47 -6.45
N LYS A 160 4.22 -16.43 -6.95
CA LYS A 160 3.72 -17.52 -7.78
C LYS A 160 3.03 -18.59 -6.91
N VAL A 161 1.77 -18.89 -7.21
CA VAL A 161 0.98 -19.96 -6.60
C VAL A 161 0.31 -20.75 -7.72
N ASN A 162 0.50 -22.07 -7.76
CA ASN A 162 -0.06 -22.95 -8.81
C ASN A 162 0.13 -22.39 -10.23
N ASN A 163 1.37 -21.99 -10.55
CA ASN A 163 1.78 -21.43 -11.84
C ASN A 163 1.12 -20.10 -12.25
N ARG A 164 0.55 -19.35 -11.29
CA ARG A 164 0.01 -18.00 -11.51
C ARG A 164 0.54 -17.03 -10.46
N TYR A 165 0.82 -15.80 -10.87
CA TYR A 165 1.26 -14.75 -9.96
C TYR A 165 0.07 -14.06 -9.31
N PHE A 166 0.17 -13.84 -7.99
CA PHE A 166 -0.82 -13.13 -7.20
C PHE A 166 -0.14 -12.07 -6.35
N LEU A 167 -0.81 -10.94 -6.15
CA LEU A 167 -0.39 -9.90 -5.22
C LEU A 167 -0.07 -10.54 -3.86
N SER A 168 1.13 -10.30 -3.34
CA SER A 168 1.58 -10.89 -2.07
C SER A 168 1.90 -9.84 -1.01
N HIS A 169 2.38 -8.67 -1.42
CA HIS A 169 2.75 -7.61 -0.50
C HIS A 169 2.60 -6.23 -1.17
N VAL A 170 2.14 -5.26 -0.39
CA VAL A 170 2.07 -3.85 -0.81
C VAL A 170 2.50 -3.00 0.37
N ARG A 171 3.39 -2.06 0.11
CA ARG A 171 3.79 -1.04 1.08
C ARG A 171 3.79 0.33 0.43
N GLY A 172 3.29 1.33 1.15
CA GLY A 172 3.45 2.73 0.80
C GLY A 172 4.07 3.50 1.94
N ASP A 173 5.11 4.28 1.66
CA ASP A 173 5.76 5.19 2.60
C ASP A 173 5.71 6.61 2.05
N LEU A 174 4.97 7.48 2.73
CA LEU A 174 4.67 8.83 2.30
C LEU A 174 5.14 9.84 3.36
N ILE A 175 5.78 10.91 2.89
CA ILE A 175 6.22 12.03 3.71
C ILE A 175 5.55 13.28 3.18
N PHE A 176 4.90 14.02 4.08
CA PHE A 176 4.22 15.27 3.76
C PHE A 176 4.76 16.39 4.64
N THR A 177 4.76 17.60 4.07
CA THR A 177 5.00 18.83 4.81
C THR A 177 3.70 19.63 4.83
N SER A 178 3.33 20.14 5.99
CA SER A 178 2.18 21.03 6.16
C SER A 178 2.58 22.36 6.77
N LYS A 179 2.03 23.43 6.21
CA LYS A 179 2.17 24.80 6.68
C LYS A 179 0.85 25.29 7.25
N GLN A 180 0.87 25.70 8.51
CA GLN A 180 -0.27 26.35 9.17
C GLN A 180 -0.27 27.84 8.87
N LYS A 181 -1.44 28.40 8.55
CA LYS A 181 -1.64 29.84 8.41
C LYS A 181 -1.20 30.54 9.72
N LYS A 182 -0.35 31.56 9.60
CA LYS A 182 0.22 32.35 10.71
C LYS A 182 1.28 31.65 11.60
N LYS A 183 1.72 30.41 11.30
CA LYS A 183 2.94 29.86 11.92
C LYS A 183 4.15 30.00 10.98
N LEU A 184 5.31 30.25 11.56
CA LEU A 184 6.57 30.46 10.84
C LEU A 184 7.24 29.14 10.41
N PHE A 185 6.97 28.05 11.12
CA PHE A 185 7.58 26.75 10.87
C PHE A 185 6.60 25.77 10.25
N ASN A 186 7.11 24.97 9.30
CA ASN A 186 6.37 23.87 8.71
C ASN A 186 6.50 22.62 9.59
N THR A 187 5.47 21.77 9.56
CA THR A 187 5.48 20.47 10.24
C THR A 187 5.57 19.36 9.21
N GLN A 188 6.52 18.43 9.39
CA GLN A 188 6.60 17.22 8.58
C GLN A 188 5.94 16.05 9.32
N PHE A 189 5.24 15.21 8.57
CA PHE A 189 4.70 13.95 9.10
C PHE A 189 4.82 12.83 8.07
N ARG A 190 4.85 11.61 8.60
CA ARG A 190 5.01 10.37 7.85
C ARG A 190 3.73 9.57 7.93
N VAL A 191 3.34 8.99 6.82
CA VAL A 191 2.23 8.05 6.74
C VAL A 191 2.72 6.85 5.98
N PHE A 192 2.47 5.67 6.53
CA PHE A 192 2.69 4.42 5.84
C PHE A 192 1.40 3.60 5.86
N PHE A 193 1.31 2.68 4.92
CA PHE A 193 0.34 1.60 4.94
C PHE A 193 1.00 0.35 4.37
N GLU A 194 0.56 -0.81 4.83
CA GLU A 194 1.15 -2.07 4.43
C GLU A 194 0.09 -3.18 4.42
N LEU A 195 0.13 -4.01 3.40
CA LEU A 195 -0.70 -5.20 3.24
C LEU A 195 0.21 -6.38 2.94
N ALA A 196 0.09 -7.45 3.71
CA ALA A 196 0.76 -8.72 3.44
C ALA A 196 -0.30 -9.82 3.32
N ILE A 197 -0.27 -10.55 2.21
CA ILE A 197 -1.16 -11.69 1.98
C ILE A 197 -0.53 -12.93 2.61
N THR A 198 -1.18 -13.45 3.66
CA THR A 198 -0.69 -14.61 4.42
C THR A 198 -1.20 -15.94 3.87
N ARG A 199 -2.39 -15.93 3.24
CA ARG A 199 -3.04 -17.12 2.68
C ARG A 199 -3.82 -16.76 1.42
N THR A 200 -3.80 -17.65 0.44
CA THR A 200 -4.54 -17.52 -0.82
C THR A 200 -5.34 -18.79 -1.07
N GLU A 201 -6.65 -18.65 -1.21
CA GLU A 201 -7.56 -19.75 -1.57
C GLU A 201 -8.07 -19.55 -2.99
N LEU A 202 -8.09 -20.63 -3.78
CA LEU A 202 -8.49 -20.59 -5.19
C LEU A 202 -9.77 -21.38 -5.49
N ASN A 203 -10.17 -22.27 -4.58
CA ASN A 203 -11.28 -23.19 -4.80
C ASN A 203 -12.53 -22.70 -4.06
N ASN A 204 -13.69 -22.80 -4.71
CA ASN A 204 -15.01 -22.48 -4.13
C ASN A 204 -15.09 -21.09 -3.47
N VAL A 205 -14.40 -20.09 -4.04
CA VAL A 205 -14.38 -18.73 -3.51
C VAL A 205 -15.65 -18.00 -3.93
N SER A 206 -16.43 -17.54 -2.97
CA SER A 206 -17.62 -16.69 -3.18
C SER A 206 -17.36 -15.24 -2.81
N ARG A 207 -18.14 -14.34 -3.40
CA ARG A 207 -18.20 -12.94 -3.01
C ARG A 207 -18.82 -12.81 -1.61
N PHE A 208 -18.50 -11.72 -0.92
CA PHE A 208 -19.11 -11.39 0.38
C PHE A 208 -20.46 -10.69 0.18
N ASP A 209 -21.33 -10.86 1.18
CA ASP A 209 -22.59 -10.13 1.27
C ASP A 209 -22.32 -8.64 1.55
N ARG A 210 -23.27 -7.79 1.18
CA ARG A 210 -23.09 -6.33 1.20
C ARG A 210 -22.84 -5.81 2.62
N GLU A 211 -23.48 -6.43 3.60
CA GLU A 211 -23.43 -6.08 5.02
C GLU A 211 -22.07 -6.42 5.65
N GLU A 212 -21.31 -7.32 5.03
CA GLU A 212 -19.99 -7.76 5.49
C GLU A 212 -18.85 -6.87 4.96
N LEU A 213 -19.15 -5.98 4.01
CA LEU A 213 -18.14 -5.19 3.31
C LEU A 213 -17.57 -4.08 4.18
N ALA A 214 -16.25 -4.01 4.22
CA ALA A 214 -15.53 -2.87 4.75
C ALA A 214 -15.86 -1.62 3.89
N PRO A 215 -16.04 -0.44 4.49
CA PRO A 215 -16.36 0.75 3.73
C PRO A 215 -15.16 1.21 2.88
N VAL A 216 -15.28 1.06 1.56
CA VAL A 216 -14.22 1.20 0.54
C VAL A 216 -13.47 2.54 0.58
N HIS A 217 -14.13 3.64 0.94
CA HIS A 217 -13.53 4.99 0.97
C HIS A 217 -13.43 5.61 2.37
N SER A 218 -13.60 4.78 3.39
CA SER A 218 -13.44 5.25 4.77
C SER A 218 -11.99 5.25 5.19
N ILE A 219 -11.64 6.19 6.05
CA ILE A 219 -10.37 6.16 6.78
C ILE A 219 -10.47 4.95 7.71
N PHE A 220 -9.62 3.94 7.49
CA PHE A 220 -9.72 2.65 8.19
C PHE A 220 -9.79 2.80 9.72
N SER A 221 -9.00 3.71 10.30
CA SER A 221 -9.02 3.98 11.74
C SER A 221 -10.37 4.44 12.31
N LYS A 222 -11.30 4.90 11.46
CA LYS A 222 -12.67 5.29 11.86
C LYS A 222 -13.69 4.15 11.81
N THR A 223 -13.38 3.07 11.10
CA THR A 223 -14.27 1.90 11.02
C THR A 223 -14.06 0.93 12.17
N ILE A 224 -12.98 1.12 12.93
CA ILE A 224 -12.65 0.31 14.10
C ILE A 224 -13.49 0.81 15.28
N THR A 225 -14.58 0.10 15.55
CA THR A 225 -15.49 0.42 16.66
C THR A 225 -15.23 -0.42 17.90
N ASN A 226 -14.72 -1.65 17.75
CA ASN A 226 -14.60 -2.62 18.83
C ASN A 226 -13.17 -3.19 18.91
N TYR A 227 -12.63 -3.30 20.13
CA TYR A 227 -11.39 -4.01 20.44
C TYR A 227 -11.75 -5.40 21.00
N ASP A 228 -11.06 -6.44 20.55
CA ASP A 228 -11.25 -7.82 21.03
C ASP A 228 -10.07 -8.22 21.94
N PRO A 229 -10.21 -8.12 23.27
CA PRO A 229 -9.12 -8.39 24.19
C PRO A 229 -8.68 -9.86 24.22
N GLU A 230 -9.58 -10.81 23.96
CA GLU A 230 -9.25 -12.24 23.96
C GLU A 230 -8.40 -12.60 22.73
N PHE A 231 -8.75 -12.03 21.58
CA PHE A 231 -7.98 -12.20 20.36
C PHE A 231 -6.61 -11.51 20.43
N TRP A 232 -6.59 -10.24 20.86
CA TRP A 232 -5.37 -9.42 20.87
C TRP A 232 -4.45 -9.69 22.07
N GLY A 233 -4.99 -10.08 23.23
CA GLY A 233 -4.27 -10.53 24.42
C GLY A 233 -2.91 -9.87 24.66
N ASN A 234 -1.87 -10.70 24.77
CA ASN A 234 -0.47 -10.30 24.96
C ASN A 234 0.28 -10.11 23.63
N GLN A 235 -0.40 -9.84 22.52
CA GLN A 235 0.27 -9.64 21.23
C GLN A 235 0.94 -8.27 21.19
N ASP A 236 2.26 -8.28 21.02
CA ASP A 236 3.01 -7.08 20.68
C ASP A 236 2.41 -6.43 19.44
N PHE A 237 2.34 -5.10 19.48
CA PHE A 237 1.88 -4.31 18.37
C PHE A 237 2.92 -4.28 17.26
N LEU A 238 2.48 -4.40 16.01
CA LEU A 238 3.34 -4.26 14.83
C LEU A 238 3.75 -2.80 14.66
N ARG A 239 4.96 -2.44 15.09
CA ARG A 239 5.45 -1.09 14.90
C ARG A 239 5.72 -0.86 13.41
N PRO A 240 5.61 0.39 12.92
CA PRO A 240 5.88 0.71 11.51
C PRO A 240 7.28 0.34 11.03
N GLU A 241 8.25 0.41 11.95
CA GLU A 241 9.63 0.02 11.76
C GLU A 241 9.86 -1.49 11.83
N ASP A 242 8.90 -2.27 12.34
CA ASP A 242 9.00 -3.72 12.37
C ASP A 242 8.78 -4.29 10.96
N ASN A 243 9.56 -5.33 10.62
CA ASN A 243 9.36 -6.04 9.37
C ASN A 243 8.08 -6.89 9.47
N LEU A 244 7.01 -6.48 8.78
CA LEU A 244 5.71 -7.15 8.83
C LEU A 244 5.82 -8.63 8.45
N LEU A 245 6.57 -8.97 7.40
CA LEU A 245 6.72 -10.36 6.96
C LEU A 245 7.40 -11.22 8.05
N GLN A 246 8.39 -10.67 8.74
CA GLN A 246 9.06 -11.34 9.86
C GLN A 246 8.12 -11.49 11.06
N ALA A 247 7.37 -10.45 11.40
CA ALA A 247 6.42 -10.51 12.51
C ALA A 247 5.23 -11.44 12.23
N LEU A 248 4.79 -11.55 10.97
CA LEU A 248 3.75 -12.48 10.54
C LEU A 248 4.19 -13.95 10.61
N LYS A 249 5.47 -14.27 10.41
CA LYS A 249 5.99 -15.63 10.67
C LYS A 249 5.71 -16.06 12.12
N ASN A 250 5.79 -15.13 13.06
CA ASN A 250 5.50 -15.39 14.48
C ASN A 250 3.98 -15.44 14.77
N MET A 251 3.16 -14.66 14.06
CA MET A 251 1.70 -14.65 14.24
C MET A 251 0.96 -15.83 13.59
N ASN A 252 1.46 -16.33 12.44
CA ASN A 252 0.81 -17.43 11.70
C ASN A 252 0.60 -18.69 12.55
N VAL A 253 1.49 -18.95 13.52
CA VAL A 253 1.37 -20.06 14.48
C VAL A 253 0.07 -19.95 15.29
N LYS A 254 -0.35 -18.73 15.67
CA LYS A 254 -1.54 -18.50 16.50
C LYS A 254 -2.82 -18.29 15.69
N LEU A 255 -2.74 -17.74 14.48
CA LEU A 255 -3.92 -17.65 13.59
C LEU A 255 -4.52 -19.02 13.29
N GLN A 256 -3.69 -20.07 13.25
CA GLN A 256 -4.16 -21.46 13.13
C GLN A 256 -4.89 -21.98 14.37
N GLU A 257 -4.62 -21.45 15.56
CA GLU A 257 -5.29 -21.83 16.81
C GLU A 257 -6.72 -21.28 16.89
N PHE A 258 -6.96 -20.07 16.35
CA PHE A 258 -8.27 -19.40 16.35
C PHE A 258 -9.11 -19.63 15.08
N SER A 259 -8.55 -20.29 14.05
CA SER A 259 -9.26 -20.63 12.81
C SER A 259 -9.92 -22.02 12.83
N ARG A 260 -10.07 -22.63 14.02
CA ARG A 260 -10.79 -23.89 14.23
C ARG A 260 -12.21 -23.68 14.72
#